data_AF-A0A1F6YAQ7-F1
#
_entry.id   AF-A0A1F6YAQ7-F1
#
_cell.length_a   1.000
_cell.length_b   1.000
_cell.length_c   1.000
_cell.angle_alpha   90.00
_cell.angle_beta   90.00
_cell.angle_gamma   90.00
#
_symmetry.space_group_name_H-M   'P 1'
#
loop_
_entity.id
_entity.type
_entity.pdbx_description
1 polymer ?
#
loop_
_entity_poly.entity_id
_entity_poly.type
_entity_poly.pdbx_seq_one_letter_code
_entity_poly.pdbx_strand_id
1 'polypeptide(L)'
;MIRMLSKVKIFSRKIFYHKNKTIKYFLSIVMVFGLILNGFVSIFSISRPVNVEAADTTHKRIETFTTDGTFTVPSGVTSVTFEGWGGGGGGTTNTGAGGGGAYMINADVSVSATQEYIITVGTGGAAGGSDGEDTTVFRDPTTYLQAKGGKGGGANGGTGGKDTDGVGDSGFDGGDGNQGTGSRISGGGAGDEGNGGSGVAGGTAGNFFGGMGGLITNISRHYSGGGGSTSAAQDAGREGLVRVTYDLDLGANFPVIKSRNWGRTVGTSHAIRMPSGITAGDLLIIIFAADDDGVVDTHSIDSGGWATLDTDNNPSQLVTSSVFYKIAAGGDTATVTTSGVSEEATHFSLRIANGGTPTSSSANGSSTNPNPPNHDAISTADYLWIAISARDMSNATGPDQVTEKPTGYSDFLYLNSGASNSAGVDVAMATKHIAADQVEDPGVFTAATEQWVTFTIAVPYDDNDNPLVSSFSPTDNATGVSATANLVLTFNEAVDAEAGADNDITIKTTVGDTTIETIDAQDAKVTGTG
;
A
#
# COMPACT_ATOMS: atom_id res chain seq x y z
N MET A 1 -16.13 -48.95 34.38
CA MET A 1 -16.84 -47.75 33.89
C MET A 1 -15.91 -46.57 34.07
N ILE A 2 -15.08 -46.27 33.07
CA ILE A 2 -14.08 -45.20 33.13
C ILE A 2 -14.70 -43.97 32.45
N ARG A 3 -14.89 -42.89 33.22
CA ARG A 3 -15.35 -41.59 32.70
C ARG A 3 -14.12 -40.82 32.20
N MET A 4 -13.98 -40.64 30.90
CA MET A 4 -13.16 -39.58 30.33
C MET A 4 -14.03 -38.32 30.20
N LEU A 5 -13.57 -37.23 30.80
CA LEU A 5 -14.10 -35.87 30.67
C LEU A 5 -12.88 -34.96 30.45
N SER A 6 -12.37 -34.87 29.23
CA SER A 6 -11.28 -33.93 28.92
C SER A 6 -11.86 -32.66 28.31
N LYS A 7 -11.83 -31.57 29.08
CA LYS A 7 -12.05 -30.22 28.58
C LYS A 7 -10.78 -29.74 27.87
N VAL A 8 -10.87 -29.39 26.58
CA VAL A 8 -9.87 -28.56 25.93
C VAL A 8 -10.04 -27.11 26.43
N LYS A 9 -8.97 -26.49 26.92
CA LYS A 9 -8.94 -25.08 27.34
C LYS A 9 -7.88 -24.33 26.52
N ILE A 10 -8.35 -23.44 25.64
CA ILE A 10 -7.51 -22.46 24.95
C ILE A 10 -7.25 -21.30 25.91
N PHE A 11 -5.98 -20.91 26.08
CA PHE A 11 -5.58 -19.78 26.92
C PHE A 11 -5.80 -18.45 26.18
N SER A 12 -6.68 -17.60 26.71
CA SER A 12 -6.58 -16.15 26.52
C SER A 12 -5.89 -15.55 27.75
N ARG A 13 -4.74 -14.91 27.53
CA ARG A 13 -3.87 -14.34 28.57
C ARG A 13 -4.49 -13.08 29.21
N LYS A 14 -4.33 -13.00 30.54
CA LYS A 14 -4.25 -11.79 31.38
C LYS A 14 -5.50 -10.90 31.48
N ILE A 15 -6.34 -11.13 32.49
CA ILE A 15 -7.21 -10.07 33.02
C ILE A 15 -7.18 -10.11 34.58
N PHE A 16 -6.44 -9.16 35.16
CA PHE A 16 -6.32 -8.72 36.57
C PHE A 16 -5.55 -9.58 37.60
N TYR A 17 -4.33 -9.13 37.94
CA TYR A 17 -3.58 -9.52 39.13
C TYR A 17 -3.59 -8.36 40.14
N HIS A 18 -4.21 -8.54 41.31
CA HIS A 18 -4.05 -7.59 42.44
C HIS A 18 -3.30 -8.28 43.61
N LYS A 19 -2.27 -7.61 44.12
CA LYS A 19 -1.29 -8.16 45.08
C LYS A 19 -1.81 -8.41 46.51
N ASN A 20 -3.03 -7.98 46.87
CA ASN A 20 -3.54 -8.08 48.25
C ASN A 20 -4.39 -9.35 48.48
N LYS A 21 -3.94 -10.23 49.40
CA LYS A 21 -4.60 -11.52 49.71
C LYS A 21 -6.01 -11.37 50.33
N THR A 22 -6.32 -10.25 50.98
CA THR A 22 -7.63 -10.04 51.62
C THR A 22 -8.71 -9.63 50.59
N ILE A 23 -8.32 -8.92 49.54
CA ILE A 23 -9.20 -8.55 48.41
C ILE A 23 -9.49 -9.77 47.51
N LYS A 24 -8.54 -10.72 47.43
CA LYS A 24 -8.72 -12.00 46.70
C LYS A 24 -9.87 -12.84 47.27
N TYR A 25 -10.00 -12.95 48.60
CA TYR A 25 -11.09 -13.72 49.22
C TYR A 25 -12.45 -13.02 49.14
N PHE A 26 -12.48 -11.69 49.16
CA PHE A 26 -13.73 -10.92 49.06
C PHE A 26 -14.33 -10.95 47.64
N LEU A 27 -13.53 -10.86 46.57
CA LEU A 27 -14.04 -10.99 45.19
C LEU A 27 -14.45 -12.42 44.80
N SER A 28 -13.77 -13.45 45.34
CA SER A 28 -14.14 -14.84 45.04
C SER A 28 -15.44 -15.28 45.72
N ILE A 29 -15.82 -14.70 46.86
CA ILE A 29 -17.09 -15.02 47.55
C ILE A 29 -18.29 -14.30 46.91
N VAL A 30 -18.09 -13.09 46.37
CA VAL A 30 -19.15 -12.34 45.67
C VAL A 30 -19.54 -13.00 44.33
N MET A 31 -18.62 -13.69 43.65
CA MET A 31 -18.95 -14.45 42.44
C MET A 31 -19.65 -15.80 42.68
N VAL A 32 -19.50 -16.40 43.87
CA VAL A 32 -20.09 -17.73 44.16
C VAL A 32 -21.51 -17.62 44.73
N PHE A 33 -21.88 -16.51 45.36
CA PHE A 33 -23.25 -16.30 45.85
C PHE A 33 -24.21 -15.66 44.83
N GLY A 34 -23.71 -15.07 43.74
CA GLY A 34 -24.55 -14.50 42.68
C GLY A 34 -25.15 -15.52 41.69
N LEU A 35 -24.79 -16.80 41.78
CA LEU A 35 -25.10 -17.83 40.77
C LEU A 35 -26.09 -18.92 41.23
N ILE A 36 -26.73 -18.78 42.40
CA ILE A 36 -27.66 -19.80 42.93
C ILE A 36 -29.12 -19.32 43.04
N LEU A 37 -29.44 -18.06 42.75
CA LEU A 37 -30.84 -17.58 42.68
C LEU A 37 -31.14 -17.01 41.29
N ASN A 38 -31.42 -17.90 40.34
CA ASN A 38 -32.53 -17.84 39.38
C ASN A 38 -32.33 -18.95 38.35
N GLY A 39 -33.30 -19.86 38.30
CA GLY A 39 -33.29 -21.04 37.45
C GLY A 39 -33.22 -20.73 35.96
N PHE A 40 -32.80 -21.76 35.21
CA PHE A 40 -32.64 -21.77 33.75
C PHE A 40 -31.55 -20.84 33.21
N VAL A 41 -30.29 -21.30 33.28
CA VAL A 41 -29.32 -20.98 32.24
C VAL A 41 -29.24 -22.21 31.35
N SER A 42 -29.94 -22.14 30.22
CA SER A 42 -29.66 -22.99 29.08
C SER A 42 -28.19 -22.84 28.75
N ILE A 43 -27.40 -23.90 28.96
CA ILE A 43 -26.07 -24.01 28.35
C ILE A 43 -26.33 -24.39 26.88
N PHE A 44 -26.86 -23.44 26.11
CA PHE A 44 -26.52 -23.37 24.71
C PHE A 44 -25.11 -22.78 24.67
N SER A 45 -24.10 -23.64 24.77
CA SER A 45 -22.90 -23.35 24.01
C SER A 45 -23.34 -23.43 22.56
N ILE A 46 -23.73 -22.29 21.99
CA ILE A 46 -23.46 -22.09 20.57
C ILE A 46 -21.93 -22.12 20.55
N SER A 47 -21.36 -23.30 20.25
CA SER A 47 -20.11 -23.30 19.53
C SER A 47 -20.42 -22.44 18.32
N ARG A 48 -19.95 -21.19 18.32
CA ARG A 48 -19.78 -20.53 17.04
C ARG A 48 -19.05 -21.57 16.20
N PRO A 49 -19.52 -21.91 14.98
CA PRO A 49 -18.61 -22.55 14.05
C PRO A 49 -17.33 -21.72 14.14
N VAL A 50 -16.21 -22.37 14.42
CA VAL A 50 -14.91 -21.72 14.23
C VAL A 50 -15.01 -21.27 12.78
N ASN A 51 -15.24 -19.97 12.59
CA ASN A 51 -15.16 -19.42 11.26
C ASN A 51 -13.73 -19.77 10.88
N VAL A 52 -13.59 -20.70 9.94
CA VAL A 52 -12.42 -20.72 9.07
C VAL A 52 -12.25 -19.25 8.73
N GLU A 53 -11.19 -18.61 9.23
CA GLU A 53 -10.88 -17.28 8.73
C GLU A 53 -10.74 -17.50 7.23
N ALA A 54 -11.71 -16.98 6.47
CA ALA A 54 -11.69 -17.16 5.04
C ALA A 54 -10.36 -16.55 4.59
N ALA A 55 -9.62 -17.28 3.75
CA ALA A 55 -8.36 -16.80 3.17
C ALA A 55 -8.54 -15.33 2.78
N ASP A 56 -7.57 -14.48 3.12
CA ASP A 56 -7.73 -13.04 2.89
C ASP A 56 -7.78 -12.77 1.38
N THR A 57 -8.99 -12.68 0.81
CA THR A 57 -9.21 -12.50 -0.63
C THR A 57 -9.34 -11.03 -1.04
N THR A 58 -9.28 -10.12 -0.06
CA THR A 58 -9.62 -8.72 -0.26
C THR A 58 -8.40 -7.91 -0.67
N HIS A 59 -8.34 -7.56 -1.95
CA HIS A 59 -7.31 -6.70 -2.52
C HIS A 59 -7.71 -5.23 -2.45
N LYS A 60 -6.84 -4.39 -1.88
CA LYS A 60 -6.99 -2.92 -1.94
C LYS A 60 -6.63 -2.46 -3.34
N ARG A 61 -7.66 -2.21 -4.14
CA ARG A 61 -7.55 -1.71 -5.50
C ARG A 61 -7.44 -0.18 -5.53
N ILE A 62 -6.62 0.33 -6.44
CA ILE A 62 -6.53 1.76 -6.76
C ILE A 62 -6.78 1.99 -8.25
N GLU A 63 -7.66 2.94 -8.56
CA GLU A 63 -7.82 3.52 -9.89
C GLU A 63 -7.49 5.01 -9.85
N THR A 64 -6.65 5.46 -10.79
CA THR A 64 -6.18 6.85 -10.88
C THR A 64 -6.67 7.48 -12.17
N PHE A 65 -7.25 8.67 -12.07
CA PHE A 65 -7.74 9.48 -13.18
C PHE A 65 -6.93 10.77 -13.25
N THR A 66 -6.17 10.92 -14.32
CA THR A 66 -5.37 12.12 -14.63
C THR A 66 -6.04 12.99 -15.70
N THR A 67 -7.13 12.50 -16.28
CA THR A 67 -8.03 13.20 -17.20
C THR A 67 -9.47 12.84 -16.86
N ASP A 68 -10.42 13.58 -17.43
CA ASP A 68 -11.86 13.30 -17.27
C ASP A 68 -12.21 11.85 -17.60
N GLY A 69 -13.13 11.29 -16.83
CA GLY A 69 -13.54 9.91 -17.01
C GLY A 69 -14.77 9.53 -16.21
N THR A 70 -15.03 8.23 -16.16
CA THR A 70 -16.11 7.64 -15.37
C THR A 70 -15.54 6.49 -14.56
N PHE A 71 -15.76 6.51 -13.26
CA PHE A 71 -15.56 5.35 -12.42
C PHE A 71 -16.85 4.53 -12.37
N THR A 72 -16.79 3.28 -12.82
CA THR A 72 -17.89 2.32 -12.74
C THR A 72 -17.60 1.33 -11.62
N VAL A 73 -18.45 1.32 -10.59
CA VAL A 73 -18.26 0.48 -9.40
C VAL A 73 -18.21 -1.00 -9.80
N PRO A 74 -17.11 -1.71 -9.52
CA PRO A 74 -17.02 -3.14 -9.84
C PRO A 74 -18.01 -4.00 -9.05
N SER A 75 -18.27 -5.21 -9.54
CA SER A 75 -19.08 -6.18 -8.81
C SER A 75 -18.46 -6.49 -7.44
N GLY A 76 -19.29 -6.67 -6.41
CA GLY A 76 -18.85 -6.98 -5.04
C GLY A 76 -18.36 -5.79 -4.23
N VAL A 77 -18.07 -4.65 -4.87
CA VAL A 77 -17.63 -3.43 -4.18
C VAL A 77 -18.82 -2.73 -3.53
N THR A 78 -18.71 -2.45 -2.23
CA THR A 78 -19.76 -1.82 -1.42
C THR A 78 -19.35 -0.50 -0.79
N SER A 79 -18.04 -0.22 -0.75
CA SER A 79 -17.47 1.02 -0.22
C SER A 79 -16.27 1.45 -1.07
N VAL A 80 -16.12 2.75 -1.27
CA VAL A 80 -15.00 3.38 -1.98
C VAL A 80 -14.52 4.60 -1.19
N THR A 81 -13.24 4.91 -1.30
CA THR A 81 -12.67 6.19 -0.90
C THR A 81 -12.31 6.98 -2.15
N PHE A 82 -12.82 8.19 -2.24
CA PHE A 82 -12.43 9.15 -3.26
C PHE A 82 -11.42 10.13 -2.69
N GLU A 83 -10.31 10.32 -3.39
CA GLU A 83 -9.35 11.38 -3.13
C GLU A 83 -9.23 12.24 -4.38
N GLY A 84 -9.14 13.55 -4.24
CA GLY A 84 -9.01 14.44 -5.39
C GLY A 84 -8.20 15.68 -5.07
N TRP A 85 -7.52 16.18 -6.09
CA TRP A 85 -6.73 17.41 -6.02
C TRP A 85 -7.18 18.37 -7.12
N GLY A 86 -7.42 19.64 -6.80
CA GLY A 86 -7.84 20.67 -7.77
C GLY A 86 -6.69 21.15 -8.66
N GLY A 87 -6.98 21.69 -9.84
CA GLY A 87 -5.94 22.25 -10.71
C GLY A 87 -5.21 23.43 -10.07
N GLY A 88 -3.90 23.56 -10.27
CA GLY A 88 -3.12 24.71 -9.83
C GLY A 88 -3.35 25.94 -10.71
N GLY A 89 -3.24 27.14 -10.16
CA GLY A 89 -3.36 28.39 -10.91
C GLY A 89 -2.12 28.70 -11.76
N GLY A 90 -2.29 29.38 -12.89
CA GLY A 90 -1.20 29.81 -13.77
C GLY A 90 -0.48 31.05 -13.23
N GLY A 91 0.83 31.15 -13.42
CA GLY A 91 1.62 32.32 -13.05
C GLY A 91 1.45 33.48 -14.04
N THR A 92 1.76 34.70 -13.58
CA THR A 92 1.68 35.93 -14.40
C THR A 92 3.02 36.65 -14.39
N THR A 93 3.61 36.81 -15.57
CA THR A 93 4.95 37.42 -15.76
C THR A 93 5.09 38.71 -14.96
N ASN A 94 6.16 38.81 -14.18
CA ASN A 94 6.55 40.00 -13.40
C ASN A 94 5.48 40.51 -12.41
N THR A 95 4.47 39.69 -12.10
CA THR A 95 3.28 40.10 -11.33
C THR A 95 3.09 39.19 -10.11
N GLY A 96 3.15 37.87 -10.30
CA GLY A 96 3.13 36.88 -9.22
C GLY A 96 2.89 35.45 -9.74
N ALA A 97 3.22 34.46 -8.92
CA ALA A 97 3.04 33.04 -9.25
C ALA A 97 1.63 32.55 -8.87
N GLY A 98 1.14 31.49 -9.49
CA GLY A 98 -0.17 30.90 -9.18
C GLY A 98 -0.15 30.04 -7.92
N GLY A 99 -1.30 29.89 -7.27
CA GLY A 99 -1.49 29.03 -6.09
C GLY A 99 -1.69 27.57 -6.47
N GLY A 100 -1.39 26.65 -5.54
CA GLY A 100 -1.65 25.22 -5.73
C GLY A 100 -3.13 24.87 -5.49
N GLY A 101 -3.59 23.74 -6.01
CA GLY A 101 -4.92 23.21 -5.73
C GLY A 101 -5.02 22.58 -4.33
N ALA A 102 -6.22 22.56 -3.78
CA ALA A 102 -6.54 21.86 -2.54
C ALA A 102 -6.57 20.35 -2.76
N TYR A 103 -6.37 19.59 -1.69
CA TYR A 103 -6.69 18.18 -1.59
C TYR A 103 -8.00 17.99 -0.83
N MET A 104 -8.82 17.04 -1.29
CA MET A 104 -9.99 16.56 -0.56
C MET A 104 -10.03 15.04 -0.54
N ILE A 105 -10.62 14.49 0.51
CA ILE A 105 -10.94 13.07 0.64
C ILE A 105 -12.38 12.90 1.09
N ASN A 106 -13.08 11.91 0.52
CA ASN A 106 -14.36 11.41 1.01
C ASN A 106 -14.23 9.90 1.17
N ALA A 107 -14.18 9.44 2.42
CA ALA A 107 -13.90 8.07 2.79
C ALA A 107 -15.19 7.29 3.02
N ASP A 108 -15.11 5.97 2.89
CA ASP A 108 -16.20 5.04 3.20
C ASP A 108 -17.54 5.36 2.50
N VAL A 109 -17.48 5.86 1.26
CA VAL A 109 -18.66 6.16 0.45
C VAL A 109 -19.35 4.85 0.09
N SER A 110 -20.59 4.69 0.57
CA SER A 110 -21.40 3.51 0.25
C SER A 110 -21.80 3.49 -1.22
N VAL A 111 -21.46 2.40 -1.91
CA VAL A 111 -21.72 2.22 -3.34
C VAL A 111 -22.40 0.89 -3.62
N SER A 112 -22.84 0.72 -4.87
CA SER A 112 -23.33 -0.56 -5.37
C SER A 112 -22.78 -0.81 -6.76
N ALA A 113 -22.59 -2.09 -7.09
CA ALA A 113 -22.09 -2.51 -8.39
C ALA A 113 -22.80 -1.81 -9.55
N THR A 114 -22.04 -1.51 -10.60
CA THR A 114 -22.45 -0.80 -11.83
C THR A 114 -22.91 0.65 -11.65
N GLN A 115 -22.87 1.22 -10.44
CA GLN A 115 -23.05 2.66 -10.29
C GLN A 115 -21.91 3.39 -10.97
N GLU A 116 -22.22 4.49 -11.63
CA GLU A 116 -21.25 5.34 -12.31
C GLU A 116 -21.08 6.66 -11.56
N TYR A 117 -19.83 7.08 -11.43
CA TYR A 117 -19.40 8.35 -10.87
C TYR A 117 -18.62 9.09 -11.95
N ILE A 118 -19.10 10.26 -12.33
CA ILE A 118 -18.44 11.13 -13.30
C ILE A 118 -17.27 11.79 -12.60
N ILE A 119 -16.10 11.67 -13.22
CA ILE A 119 -14.86 12.26 -12.76
C ILE A 119 -14.52 13.40 -13.71
N THR A 120 -14.40 14.61 -13.15
CA THR A 120 -13.86 15.77 -13.85
C THR A 120 -12.55 16.14 -13.18
N VAL A 121 -11.46 16.08 -13.93
CA VAL A 121 -10.13 16.46 -13.46
C VAL A 121 -9.93 17.94 -13.77
N GLY A 122 -9.76 18.75 -12.74
CA GLY A 122 -9.62 20.20 -12.89
C GLY A 122 -8.38 20.54 -13.69
N THR A 123 -8.54 21.29 -14.78
CA THR A 123 -7.39 21.70 -15.59
C THR A 123 -6.50 22.69 -14.84
N GLY A 124 -5.21 22.69 -15.16
CA GLY A 124 -4.28 23.70 -14.67
C GLY A 124 -4.55 25.06 -15.32
N GLY A 125 -4.51 26.12 -14.51
CA GLY A 125 -4.72 27.49 -14.99
C GLY A 125 -3.67 27.87 -16.04
N ALA A 126 -4.13 28.34 -17.19
CA ALA A 126 -3.25 28.80 -18.26
C ALA A 126 -2.28 29.90 -17.80
N ALA A 127 -1.10 29.91 -18.43
CA ALA A 127 -0.09 30.94 -18.20
C ALA A 127 -0.68 32.34 -18.45
N GLY A 128 -0.35 33.30 -17.58
CA GLY A 128 -0.91 34.65 -17.58
C GLY A 128 -1.98 34.89 -16.52
N GLY A 129 -2.02 34.06 -15.47
CA GLY A 129 -2.85 34.33 -14.28
C GLY A 129 -4.25 33.76 -14.32
N SER A 130 -4.48 32.69 -15.08
CA SER A 130 -5.76 31.98 -15.02
C SER A 130 -5.84 31.11 -13.77
N ASP A 131 -7.03 31.00 -13.19
CA ASP A 131 -7.31 30.06 -12.11
C ASP A 131 -7.20 28.62 -12.61
N GLY A 132 -6.77 27.71 -11.75
CA GLY A 132 -6.96 26.28 -11.95
C GLY A 132 -8.41 25.91 -11.66
N GLU A 133 -8.89 24.86 -12.33
CA GLU A 133 -10.27 24.41 -12.18
C GLU A 133 -10.42 23.42 -11.02
N ASP A 134 -11.65 23.25 -10.56
CA ASP A 134 -11.98 22.28 -9.51
C ASP A 134 -11.94 20.85 -10.06
N THR A 135 -11.45 19.92 -9.25
CA THR A 135 -11.58 18.48 -9.53
C THR A 135 -12.78 17.92 -8.79
N THR A 136 -13.65 17.20 -9.47
CA THR A 136 -14.91 16.71 -8.89
C THR A 136 -15.19 15.24 -9.16
N VAL A 137 -15.80 14.59 -8.16
CA VAL A 137 -16.48 13.30 -8.30
C VAL A 137 -17.97 13.53 -8.10
N PHE A 138 -18.76 13.27 -9.13
CA PHE A 138 -20.18 13.60 -9.17
C PHE A 138 -21.02 12.41 -9.60
N ARG A 139 -22.14 12.21 -8.93
CA ARG A 139 -23.19 11.30 -9.36
C ARG A 139 -24.54 11.95 -9.06
N ASP A 140 -25.26 12.32 -10.11
CA ASP A 140 -26.46 13.15 -10.04
C ASP A 140 -27.45 12.70 -8.94
N PRO A 141 -27.92 13.63 -8.08
CA PRO A 141 -27.60 15.07 -7.99
C PRO A 141 -26.47 15.44 -7.01
N THR A 142 -25.65 14.46 -6.61
CA THR A 142 -24.72 14.60 -5.48
C THR A 142 -23.28 14.78 -5.95
N THR A 143 -22.62 15.83 -5.47
CA THR A 143 -21.17 15.95 -5.51
C THR A 143 -20.61 15.19 -4.32
N TYR A 144 -19.85 14.14 -4.58
CA TYR A 144 -19.21 13.32 -3.54
C TYR A 144 -17.85 13.91 -3.17
N LEU A 145 -17.15 14.51 -4.12
CA LEU A 145 -15.87 15.15 -3.87
C LEU A 145 -15.73 16.39 -4.74
N GLN A 146 -15.21 17.48 -4.17
CA GLN A 146 -14.79 18.68 -4.91
C GLN A 146 -13.54 19.26 -4.28
N ALA A 147 -12.41 19.10 -4.94
CA ALA A 147 -11.15 19.71 -4.58
C ALA A 147 -10.97 21.02 -5.34
N LYS A 148 -10.73 22.12 -4.62
CA LYS A 148 -10.69 23.46 -5.20
C LYS A 148 -9.42 23.75 -5.97
N GLY A 149 -9.58 24.36 -7.14
CA GLY A 149 -8.46 24.87 -7.91
C GLY A 149 -7.77 26.06 -7.25
N GLY A 150 -6.46 26.20 -7.50
CA GLY A 150 -5.66 27.32 -7.06
C GLY A 150 -5.89 28.57 -7.91
N LYS A 151 -5.73 29.76 -7.32
CA LYS A 151 -5.91 31.03 -8.04
C LYS A 151 -4.72 31.35 -8.93
N GLY A 152 -5.00 31.99 -10.06
CA GLY A 152 -3.98 32.52 -10.94
C GLY A 152 -3.14 33.61 -10.30
N GLY A 153 -1.91 33.77 -10.78
CA GLY A 153 -0.97 34.77 -10.29
C GLY A 153 -1.45 36.20 -10.52
N GLY A 154 -1.41 37.02 -9.48
CA GLY A 154 -1.66 38.46 -9.52
C GLY A 154 -0.57 39.23 -8.76
N ALA A 155 -0.72 40.55 -8.59
CA ALA A 155 0.28 41.37 -7.90
C ALA A 155 0.60 40.87 -6.47
N ASN A 156 -0.35 40.13 -5.88
CA ASN A 156 -0.26 39.52 -4.56
C ASN A 156 -0.03 38.00 -4.60
N GLY A 157 0.39 37.44 -5.75
CA GLY A 157 0.38 35.98 -5.96
C GLY A 157 -1.04 35.42 -6.06
N GLY A 158 -1.16 34.19 -6.54
CA GLY A 158 -2.40 33.44 -6.51
C GLY A 158 -2.52 32.69 -5.19
N THR A 159 -3.68 32.77 -4.53
CA THR A 159 -3.92 31.97 -3.33
C THR A 159 -4.08 30.49 -3.67
N GLY A 160 -3.69 29.59 -2.78
CA GLY A 160 -4.01 28.18 -2.92
C GLY A 160 -5.52 27.92 -2.86
N GLY A 161 -5.97 26.81 -3.47
CA GLY A 161 -7.32 26.30 -3.31
C GLY A 161 -7.59 26.00 -1.83
N LYS A 162 -8.82 26.22 -1.37
CA LYS A 162 -9.18 26.05 0.05
C LYS A 162 -9.97 24.78 0.29
N ASP A 163 -9.57 24.01 1.30
CA ASP A 163 -10.28 22.80 1.73
C ASP A 163 -11.68 23.13 2.28
N THR A 164 -11.79 24.25 3.00
CA THR A 164 -13.06 24.74 3.56
C THR A 164 -14.11 25.08 2.52
N ASP A 165 -13.68 25.32 1.28
CA ASP A 165 -14.56 25.61 0.16
C ASP A 165 -14.90 24.34 -0.65
N GLY A 166 -14.20 23.23 -0.38
CA GLY A 166 -14.37 21.95 -1.06
C GLY A 166 -15.55 21.11 -0.55
N VAL A 167 -15.71 19.94 -1.16
CA VAL A 167 -16.67 18.90 -0.73
C VAL A 167 -15.91 17.61 -0.47
N GLY A 168 -16.14 17.01 0.70
CA GLY A 168 -15.49 15.82 1.21
C GLY A 168 -15.58 15.75 2.73
N ASP A 169 -15.01 14.72 3.34
CA ASP A 169 -14.96 14.57 4.79
C ASP A 169 -13.86 15.44 5.41
N SER A 170 -12.74 15.57 4.71
CA SER A 170 -11.59 16.39 5.11
C SER A 170 -10.75 16.78 3.91
N GLY A 171 -9.80 17.68 4.12
CA GLY A 171 -8.89 18.12 3.07
C GLY A 171 -7.71 18.91 3.62
N PHE A 172 -6.93 19.44 2.69
CA PHE A 172 -5.83 20.35 2.99
C PHE A 172 -5.75 21.44 1.93
N ASP A 173 -5.42 22.64 2.39
CA ASP A 173 -5.26 23.81 1.53
C ASP A 173 -4.12 23.61 0.54
N GLY A 174 -4.29 24.13 -0.67
CA GLY A 174 -3.17 24.45 -1.53
C GLY A 174 -2.34 25.61 -0.95
N GLY A 175 -1.08 25.66 -1.32
CA GLY A 175 -0.16 26.74 -0.97
C GLY A 175 -0.38 27.99 -1.81
N ASP A 176 -0.05 29.14 -1.25
CA ASP A 176 -0.09 30.41 -1.97
C ASP A 176 1.13 30.56 -2.88
N GLY A 177 0.89 31.09 -4.09
CA GLY A 177 1.92 31.53 -5.00
C GLY A 177 2.63 32.79 -4.49
N ASN A 178 3.88 32.96 -4.92
CA ASN A 178 4.69 34.11 -4.53
C ASN A 178 4.11 35.47 -4.98
N GLN A 179 4.09 36.44 -4.06
CA GLN A 179 3.61 37.81 -4.30
C GLN A 179 4.69 38.75 -4.86
N GLY A 180 4.41 39.58 -5.87
CA GLY A 180 5.17 40.82 -6.18
C GLY A 180 5.96 40.86 -7.51
N THR A 181 6.64 41.98 -7.78
CA THR A 181 7.43 42.20 -9.01
C THR A 181 8.81 41.52 -8.97
N GLY A 182 9.39 41.15 -10.13
CA GLY A 182 10.71 40.50 -10.27
C GLY A 182 10.69 39.00 -10.61
N SER A 183 11.86 38.34 -10.61
CA SER A 183 11.96 36.89 -10.80
C SER A 183 11.49 36.11 -9.58
N ARG A 184 10.32 35.46 -9.66
CA ARG A 184 9.68 34.69 -8.59
C ARG A 184 9.50 33.24 -8.98
N ILE A 185 10.47 32.46 -8.57
CA ILE A 185 10.75 31.18 -9.16
C ILE A 185 9.89 30.05 -8.55
N SER A 186 8.71 30.30 -7.97
CA SER A 186 7.89 29.19 -7.43
C SER A 186 6.42 29.56 -7.24
N GLY A 187 5.54 28.73 -7.79
CA GLY A 187 4.10 28.71 -7.47
C GLY A 187 3.81 28.18 -6.06
N GLY A 188 2.54 28.06 -5.73
CA GLY A 188 2.09 27.35 -4.52
C GLY A 188 2.11 25.83 -4.71
N GLY A 189 2.50 25.08 -3.68
CA GLY A 189 2.41 23.62 -3.68
C GLY A 189 0.97 23.14 -3.52
N ALA A 190 0.66 21.91 -3.92
CA ALA A 190 -0.65 21.32 -3.69
C ALA A 190 -0.88 20.97 -2.21
N GLY A 191 -2.13 20.91 -1.77
CA GLY A 191 -2.49 20.22 -0.52
C GLY A 191 -2.31 18.71 -0.68
N ASP A 192 -2.01 17.99 0.40
CA ASP A 192 -1.85 16.51 0.36
C ASP A 192 -2.04 15.87 1.75
N GLU A 193 -0.97 15.45 2.45
CA GLU A 193 -1.02 15.02 3.87
C GLU A 193 -0.90 16.20 4.86
N GLY A 194 -1.00 17.40 4.31
CA GLY A 194 -0.78 18.69 4.96
C GLY A 194 -1.05 19.82 3.98
N ASN A 195 -1.16 21.04 4.51
CA ASN A 195 -1.33 22.23 3.67
C ASN A 195 -0.11 22.45 2.77
N GLY A 196 -0.36 22.87 1.53
CA GLY A 196 0.65 23.15 0.53
C GLY A 196 1.59 24.29 0.95
N GLY A 197 2.87 24.16 0.61
CA GLY A 197 3.89 25.16 0.88
C GLY A 197 3.67 26.45 0.08
N SER A 198 3.89 27.60 0.72
CA SER A 198 3.85 28.92 0.06
C SER A 198 5.22 29.27 -0.56
N GLY A 199 5.22 29.94 -1.71
CA GLY A 199 6.30 29.92 -2.69
C GLY A 199 7.75 30.37 -2.36
N VAL A 200 8.24 30.67 -1.16
CA VAL A 200 9.63 31.25 -1.04
C VAL A 200 10.74 30.23 -0.75
N ALA A 201 10.39 29.00 -0.46
CA ALA A 201 11.25 27.82 -0.53
C ALA A 201 10.25 26.69 -0.69
N GLY A 202 10.48 25.73 -1.59
CA GLY A 202 9.62 24.56 -1.78
C GLY A 202 9.52 23.76 -0.48
N GLY A 203 8.73 24.26 0.47
CA GLY A 203 8.43 23.60 1.72
C GLY A 203 7.78 22.30 1.33
N THR A 204 8.44 21.22 1.74
CA THR A 204 8.04 19.83 1.52
C THR A 204 6.61 19.66 2.02
N ALA A 205 5.66 19.81 1.11
CA ALA A 205 4.25 19.58 1.38
C ALA A 205 3.78 18.59 0.33
N GLY A 206 3.55 17.36 0.81
CA GLY A 206 3.16 16.19 0.04
C GLY A 206 4.33 15.27 -0.28
N ASN A 207 4.66 14.33 0.61
CA ASN A 207 5.52 13.16 0.29
C ASN A 207 4.85 12.19 -0.71
N PHE A 208 3.73 12.58 -1.32
CA PHE A 208 2.75 11.73 -1.97
C PHE A 208 2.69 12.06 -3.47
N PHE A 209 1.74 12.87 -3.92
CA PHE A 209 1.44 13.12 -5.34
C PHE A 209 1.16 14.60 -5.66
N GLY A 210 0.93 15.43 -4.63
CA GLY A 210 0.78 16.87 -4.77
C GLY A 210 2.08 17.56 -5.16
N GLY A 211 2.05 18.38 -6.21
CA GLY A 211 3.26 18.97 -6.77
C GLY A 211 3.87 20.10 -5.96
N MET A 212 5.20 20.23 -6.06
CA MET A 212 5.91 21.46 -5.72
C MET A 212 5.46 22.60 -6.65
N GLY A 213 5.31 23.81 -6.12
CA GLY A 213 5.05 24.99 -6.94
C GLY A 213 6.25 25.37 -7.80
N GLY A 214 6.05 25.52 -9.11
CA GLY A 214 7.12 25.39 -10.10
C GLY A 214 8.12 26.55 -10.24
N LEU A 215 9.41 26.20 -10.42
CA LEU A 215 10.48 27.07 -10.91
C LEU A 215 10.40 27.24 -12.42
N ILE A 216 10.51 28.46 -12.93
CA ILE A 216 10.49 28.75 -14.38
C ILE A 216 11.69 28.15 -15.13
N THR A 217 12.72 27.73 -14.39
CA THR A 217 13.84 26.96 -14.94
C THR A 217 13.78 25.47 -14.61
N ASN A 218 12.88 25.03 -13.71
CA ASN A 218 12.76 23.64 -13.22
C ASN A 218 11.28 23.23 -13.11
N ILE A 219 10.82 22.41 -14.06
CA ILE A 219 9.41 22.09 -14.29
C ILE A 219 8.99 20.78 -13.60
N SER A 220 9.48 20.55 -12.38
CA SER A 220 8.96 19.55 -11.42
C SER A 220 7.57 19.97 -10.89
N ARG A 221 6.71 20.44 -11.79
CA ARG A 221 5.32 20.78 -11.50
C ARG A 221 4.56 19.44 -11.50
N HIS A 222 4.11 18.94 -10.35
CA HIS A 222 3.23 17.78 -10.30
C HIS A 222 1.77 18.23 -10.31
N TYR A 223 0.85 17.27 -10.40
CA TYR A 223 -0.58 17.53 -10.34
C TYR A 223 -0.90 18.59 -9.28
N SER A 224 -1.75 19.54 -9.64
CA SER A 224 -2.28 20.58 -8.75
C SER A 224 -1.29 21.65 -8.33
N GLY A 225 -0.02 21.62 -8.76
CA GLY A 225 0.97 22.67 -8.47
C GLY A 225 0.71 23.98 -9.23
N GLY A 226 0.92 25.12 -8.58
CA GLY A 226 0.81 26.44 -9.19
C GLY A 226 1.96 26.78 -10.16
N GLY A 227 1.67 27.56 -11.19
CA GLY A 227 2.64 28.02 -12.19
C GLY A 227 3.55 29.15 -11.68
N GLY A 228 4.85 29.09 -12.00
CA GLY A 228 5.85 30.10 -11.63
C GLY A 228 5.72 31.43 -12.40
N SER A 229 6.38 32.48 -11.90
CA SER A 229 6.43 33.82 -12.55
C SER A 229 7.81 34.48 -12.48
N THR A 230 8.41 34.85 -13.62
CA THR A 230 9.69 35.59 -13.64
C THR A 230 9.53 36.94 -14.32
N SER A 231 10.61 37.72 -14.34
CA SER A 231 10.66 38.94 -15.14
C SER A 231 10.56 38.70 -16.65
N ALA A 232 10.79 37.47 -17.13
CA ALA A 232 10.88 37.16 -18.57
C ALA A 232 9.96 36.03 -19.05
N ALA A 233 9.40 35.21 -18.15
CA ALA A 233 8.58 34.05 -18.48
C ALA A 233 7.57 33.72 -17.36
N GLN A 234 6.59 32.88 -17.70
CA GLN A 234 5.49 32.45 -16.84
C GLN A 234 5.08 31.03 -17.22
N ASP A 235 4.52 30.30 -16.26
CA ASP A 235 4.08 28.92 -16.46
C ASP A 235 2.58 28.76 -16.20
N ALA A 236 1.96 27.80 -16.89
CA ALA A 236 0.64 27.29 -16.51
C ALA A 236 0.74 26.49 -15.20
N GLY A 237 -0.33 26.50 -14.41
CA GLY A 237 -0.50 25.54 -13.33
C GLY A 237 -0.70 24.13 -13.87
N ARG A 238 -0.72 23.13 -13.00
CA ARG A 238 -0.93 21.73 -13.36
C ARG A 238 -2.36 21.29 -13.13
N GLU A 239 -2.79 20.33 -13.93
CA GLU A 239 -4.08 19.64 -13.75
C GLU A 239 -4.15 18.92 -12.41
N GLY A 240 -5.37 18.71 -11.94
CA GLY A 240 -5.69 17.90 -10.78
C GLY A 240 -5.48 16.41 -11.02
N LEU A 241 -5.96 15.60 -10.08
CA LEU A 241 -6.10 14.15 -10.25
C LEU A 241 -7.22 13.64 -9.33
N VAL A 242 -7.80 12.48 -9.68
CA VAL A 242 -8.67 11.71 -8.78
C VAL A 242 -8.11 10.32 -8.56
N ARG A 243 -8.18 9.85 -7.32
CA ARG A 243 -7.94 8.46 -6.96
C ARG A 243 -9.19 7.84 -6.35
N VAL A 244 -9.50 6.63 -6.79
CA VAL A 244 -10.54 5.79 -6.21
C VAL A 244 -9.88 4.57 -5.59
N THR A 245 -10.02 4.41 -4.27
CA THR A 245 -9.50 3.25 -3.53
C THR A 245 -10.67 2.41 -3.03
N TYR A 246 -10.62 1.10 -3.24
CA TYR A 246 -11.68 0.19 -2.79
C TYR A 246 -11.19 -1.23 -2.56
N ASP A 247 -11.98 -1.99 -1.81
CA ASP A 247 -11.76 -3.41 -1.59
C ASP A 247 -12.38 -4.22 -2.73
N LEU A 248 -11.58 -5.05 -3.38
CA LEU A 248 -12.01 -5.98 -4.42
C LEU A 248 -11.77 -7.41 -3.94
N ASP A 249 -12.81 -8.24 -3.95
CA ASP A 249 -12.68 -9.67 -3.74
C ASP A 249 -12.18 -10.33 -5.03
N LEU A 250 -10.98 -10.90 -4.98
CA LEU A 250 -10.37 -11.60 -6.13
C LEU A 250 -10.70 -13.11 -6.13
N GLY A 251 -11.42 -13.59 -5.12
CA GLY A 251 -11.55 -15.02 -4.85
C GLY A 251 -10.34 -15.59 -4.10
N ALA A 252 -10.43 -16.87 -3.75
CA ALA A 252 -9.35 -17.56 -3.03
C ALA A 252 -8.10 -17.73 -3.92
N ASN A 253 -6.97 -18.01 -3.28
CA ASN A 253 -5.71 -18.39 -3.91
C ASN A 253 -4.94 -17.28 -4.64
N PHE A 254 -5.15 -16.00 -4.32
CA PHE A 254 -4.29 -14.93 -4.84
C PHE A 254 -3.53 -14.20 -3.73
N PRO A 255 -2.28 -13.76 -3.98
CA PRO A 255 -1.69 -12.73 -3.16
C PRO A 255 -2.48 -11.43 -3.30
N VAL A 256 -2.79 -10.78 -2.19
CA VAL A 256 -3.61 -9.57 -2.17
C VAL A 256 -2.85 -8.41 -1.53
N ILE A 257 -2.84 -7.25 -2.19
CA ILE A 257 -2.23 -6.07 -1.60
C ILE A 257 -3.19 -5.51 -0.55
N LYS A 258 -2.76 -5.47 0.71
CA LYS A 258 -3.57 -4.97 1.84
C LYS A 258 -3.35 -3.50 2.12
N SER A 259 -2.17 -2.99 1.79
CA SER A 259 -1.82 -1.59 1.98
C SER A 259 -0.51 -1.29 1.26
N ARG A 260 -0.30 -0.02 0.98
CA ARG A 260 0.88 0.49 0.28
C ARG A 260 1.39 1.73 0.99
N ASN A 261 2.64 2.05 0.77
CA ASN A 261 3.21 3.35 1.06
C ASN A 261 4.24 3.73 0.01
N TRP A 262 4.76 4.93 0.14
CA TRP A 262 5.76 5.49 -0.75
C TRP A 262 6.46 6.66 -0.11
N GLY A 263 7.53 7.11 -0.74
CA GLY A 263 8.17 8.33 -0.32
C GLY A 263 9.36 8.71 -1.17
N ARG A 264 9.84 9.92 -0.88
CA ARG A 264 11.06 10.50 -1.43
C ARG A 264 12.03 10.78 -0.31
N THR A 265 13.31 10.60 -0.59
CA THR A 265 14.39 10.83 0.37
C THR A 265 15.58 11.39 -0.37
N VAL A 266 16.41 12.17 0.32
CA VAL A 266 17.66 12.70 -0.23
C VAL A 266 18.76 12.40 0.77
N GLY A 267 19.92 12.01 0.29
CA GLY A 267 21.04 11.62 1.14
C GLY A 267 21.60 10.28 0.69
N THR A 268 22.26 9.59 1.60
CA THR A 268 22.75 8.23 1.39
C THR A 268 22.07 7.22 2.33
N SER A 269 21.15 7.70 3.16
CA SER A 269 20.41 6.89 4.13
C SER A 269 18.92 7.24 4.01
N HIS A 270 18.15 6.26 3.59
CA HIS A 270 16.79 6.42 3.11
C HIS A 270 15.87 5.60 4.01
N ALA A 271 15.27 6.26 5.00
CA ALA A 271 14.24 5.63 5.81
C ALA A 271 13.02 5.35 4.93
N ILE A 272 12.66 4.08 4.79
CA ILE A 272 11.54 3.66 3.98
C ILE A 272 10.26 3.85 4.77
N ARG A 273 9.28 4.52 4.16
CA ARG A 273 7.96 4.65 4.74
C ARG A 273 7.25 3.32 4.53
N MET A 274 6.95 2.61 5.62
CA MET A 274 6.36 1.28 5.55
C MET A 274 4.83 1.35 5.46
N PRO A 275 4.17 0.37 4.80
CA PRO A 275 2.72 0.29 4.73
C PRO A 275 2.10 0.12 6.13
N SER A 276 0.88 0.61 6.32
CA SER A 276 0.18 0.49 7.61
C SER A 276 -0.31 -0.93 7.88
N GLY A 277 -0.43 -1.30 9.16
CA GLY A 277 -1.11 -2.55 9.55
C GLY A 277 -0.37 -3.82 9.17
N ILE A 278 0.97 -3.79 9.14
CA ILE A 278 1.82 -4.96 8.89
C ILE A 278 1.47 -6.08 9.88
N THR A 279 1.16 -7.26 9.37
CA THR A 279 0.90 -8.48 10.14
C THR A 279 2.04 -9.46 9.92
N ALA A 280 2.42 -10.21 10.96
CA ALA A 280 3.43 -11.25 10.81
C ALA A 280 2.96 -12.31 9.80
N GLY A 281 3.85 -12.75 8.91
CA GLY A 281 3.52 -13.71 7.83
C GLY A 281 3.16 -13.06 6.49
N ASP A 282 2.81 -11.78 6.46
CA ASP A 282 2.62 -11.08 5.18
C ASP A 282 3.95 -10.88 4.45
N LEU A 283 3.91 -10.88 3.12
CA LEU A 283 5.03 -10.46 2.29
C LEU A 283 5.11 -8.92 2.25
N LEU A 284 6.30 -8.40 2.52
CA LEU A 284 6.64 -7.00 2.28
C LEU A 284 7.54 -6.92 1.05
N ILE A 285 7.25 -5.97 0.16
CA ILE A 285 8.10 -5.63 -0.99
C ILE A 285 8.44 -4.15 -0.93
N ILE A 286 9.70 -3.79 -1.14
CA ILE A 286 10.17 -2.42 -1.33
C ILE A 286 10.73 -2.33 -2.73
N ILE A 287 10.19 -1.41 -3.52
CA ILE A 287 10.70 -1.01 -4.82
C ILE A 287 11.42 0.31 -4.59
N PHE A 288 12.73 0.31 -4.74
CA PHE A 288 13.58 1.47 -4.45
C PHE A 288 14.34 1.86 -5.70
N ALA A 289 14.37 3.16 -6.00
CA ALA A 289 15.15 3.70 -7.09
C ALA A 289 15.94 4.91 -6.60
N ALA A 290 17.20 4.99 -6.99
CA ALA A 290 18.06 6.14 -6.75
C ALA A 290 18.54 6.69 -8.10
N ASP A 291 18.65 8.00 -8.15
CA ASP A 291 19.41 8.70 -9.18
C ASP A 291 20.90 8.38 -8.99
N ASP A 292 21.65 8.24 -10.09
CA ASP A 292 23.09 8.01 -10.06
C ASP A 292 23.83 9.15 -10.80
N ASP A 293 24.94 9.68 -10.29
CA ASP A 293 25.76 10.70 -10.98
C ASP A 293 26.90 10.09 -11.84
N GLY A 294 26.54 9.18 -12.77
CA GLY A 294 27.50 8.55 -13.67
C GLY A 294 28.41 7.50 -13.01
N VAL A 295 28.05 7.07 -11.80
CA VAL A 295 28.65 5.96 -11.07
C VAL A 295 27.52 5.13 -10.49
N VAL A 296 27.53 3.82 -10.75
CA VAL A 296 26.47 2.92 -10.25
C VAL A 296 26.46 2.90 -8.73
N ASP A 297 25.31 3.23 -8.16
CA ASP A 297 25.12 3.19 -6.73
C ASP A 297 24.76 1.80 -6.24
N THR A 298 25.47 1.34 -5.22
CA THR A 298 25.16 0.09 -4.55
C THR A 298 24.07 0.33 -3.52
N HIS A 299 22.94 -0.35 -3.68
CA HIS A 299 21.87 -0.34 -2.69
C HIS A 299 22.07 -1.46 -1.68
N SER A 300 21.99 -1.10 -0.41
CA SER A 300 22.00 -2.05 0.70
C SER A 300 20.84 -1.74 1.64
N ILE A 301 20.18 -2.78 2.14
CA ILE A 301 19.10 -2.66 3.12
C ILE A 301 19.60 -3.14 4.48
N ASP A 302 19.05 -2.57 5.56
CA ASP A 302 19.42 -2.95 6.91
C ASP A 302 19.26 -4.46 7.18
N SER A 303 19.99 -4.96 8.19
CA SER A 303 20.07 -6.38 8.51
C SER A 303 18.82 -6.96 9.17
N GLY A 304 17.68 -6.28 9.05
CA GLY A 304 16.39 -6.67 9.64
C GLY A 304 15.75 -7.91 9.04
N GLY A 305 16.48 -8.81 8.37
CA GLY A 305 15.95 -9.98 7.70
C GLY A 305 15.38 -9.70 6.30
N TRP A 306 15.74 -8.55 5.72
CA TRP A 306 15.44 -8.23 4.33
C TRP A 306 16.35 -8.98 3.37
N ALA A 307 15.81 -9.39 2.24
CA ALA A 307 16.55 -9.96 1.13
C ALA A 307 16.45 -9.03 -0.10
N THR A 308 17.53 -8.93 -0.87
CA THR A 308 17.48 -8.35 -2.21
C THR A 308 16.89 -9.38 -3.17
N LEU A 309 15.78 -9.04 -3.81
CA LEU A 309 15.20 -9.83 -4.89
C LEU A 309 15.98 -9.60 -6.18
N ASP A 310 16.16 -8.32 -6.54
CA ASP A 310 16.77 -7.91 -7.79
C ASP A 310 17.42 -6.53 -7.65
N THR A 311 18.45 -6.28 -8.45
CA THR A 311 19.06 -4.96 -8.61
C THR A 311 19.56 -4.85 -10.03
N ASP A 312 19.22 -3.75 -10.69
CA ASP A 312 19.71 -3.45 -12.03
C ASP A 312 19.97 -1.95 -12.16
N ASN A 313 20.86 -1.59 -13.06
CA ASN A 313 21.31 -0.23 -13.28
C ASN A 313 21.30 0.11 -14.76
N ASN A 314 21.04 1.37 -15.07
CA ASN A 314 21.13 1.82 -16.45
C ASN A 314 22.58 1.73 -16.97
N PRO A 315 22.83 1.39 -18.26
CA PRO A 315 24.17 1.36 -18.83
C PRO A 315 24.88 2.72 -18.83
N SER A 316 24.12 3.81 -18.82
CA SER A 316 24.63 5.18 -18.67
C SER A 316 24.93 5.55 -17.21
N GLN A 317 24.60 4.65 -16.26
CA GLN A 317 24.86 4.81 -14.83
C GLN A 317 24.20 6.07 -14.26
N LEU A 318 22.95 6.33 -14.64
CA LEU A 318 22.15 7.48 -14.19
C LEU A 318 20.94 7.09 -13.33
N VAL A 319 20.66 5.80 -13.23
CA VAL A 319 19.59 5.30 -12.36
C VAL A 319 19.91 3.86 -12.00
N THR A 320 19.86 3.57 -10.72
CA THR A 320 19.86 2.23 -10.17
C THR A 320 18.54 1.97 -9.49
N SER A 321 18.00 0.77 -9.63
CA SER A 321 16.83 0.35 -8.88
C SER A 321 17.02 -1.04 -8.30
N SER A 322 16.50 -1.22 -7.09
CA SER A 322 16.53 -2.48 -6.36
C SER A 322 15.15 -2.82 -5.83
N VAL A 323 14.86 -4.11 -5.83
CA VAL A 323 13.68 -4.67 -5.20
C VAL A 323 14.13 -5.47 -3.98
N PHE A 324 13.59 -5.13 -2.82
CA PHE A 324 13.81 -5.87 -1.57
C PHE A 324 12.53 -6.52 -1.12
N TYR A 325 12.63 -7.66 -0.44
CA TYR A 325 11.48 -8.32 0.14
C TYR A 325 11.78 -8.94 1.50
N LYS A 326 10.73 -9.18 2.27
CA LYS A 326 10.78 -9.81 3.58
C LYS A 326 9.42 -10.41 3.96
N ILE A 327 9.42 -11.57 4.62
CA ILE A 327 8.24 -12.04 5.36
C ILE A 327 8.16 -11.30 6.69
N ALA A 328 7.07 -10.55 6.88
CA ALA A 328 6.87 -9.62 7.97
C ALA A 328 6.89 -10.30 9.35
N ALA A 329 7.37 -9.55 10.34
CA ALA A 329 7.28 -9.90 11.76
C ALA A 329 6.21 -9.06 12.51
N GLY A 330 5.56 -8.10 11.84
CA GLY A 330 4.45 -7.29 12.37
C GLY A 330 4.83 -5.91 12.91
N GLY A 331 6.12 -5.58 12.95
CA GLY A 331 6.64 -4.29 13.45
C GLY A 331 7.79 -3.76 12.60
N ASP A 332 7.78 -4.14 11.33
CA ASP A 332 8.92 -4.03 10.43
C ASP A 332 9.19 -2.58 10.02
N THR A 333 10.47 -2.23 10.00
CA THR A 333 11.01 -0.99 9.46
C THR A 333 12.08 -1.33 8.43
N ALA A 334 12.40 -0.38 7.55
CA ALA A 334 13.49 -0.54 6.61
C ALA A 334 14.23 0.78 6.41
N THR A 335 15.55 0.70 6.31
CA THR A 335 16.42 1.76 5.82
C THR A 335 17.26 1.22 4.68
N VAL A 336 17.17 1.86 3.52
CA VAL A 336 18.07 1.59 2.39
C VAL A 336 19.23 2.59 2.45
N THR A 337 20.44 2.13 2.19
CA THR A 337 21.65 2.92 2.12
C THR A 337 22.25 2.80 0.72
N THR A 338 22.62 3.93 0.13
CA THR A 338 23.30 3.99 -1.17
C THR A 338 24.77 4.39 -0.99
N SER A 339 25.64 4.04 -1.94
CA SER A 339 27.09 4.25 -1.83
C SER A 339 27.59 5.61 -2.31
N GLY A 340 26.76 6.36 -3.03
CA GLY A 340 27.12 7.55 -3.77
C GLY A 340 27.24 8.79 -2.91
N VAL A 341 27.36 9.93 -3.60
CA VAL A 341 27.20 11.24 -2.97
C VAL A 341 25.70 11.54 -2.93
N SER A 342 25.19 12.05 -1.81
CA SER A 342 23.77 12.37 -1.56
C SER A 342 22.88 12.57 -2.81
N GLU A 343 22.11 11.55 -3.18
CA GLU A 343 21.20 11.54 -4.35
C GLU A 343 19.73 11.47 -3.90
N GLU A 344 18.81 11.79 -4.81
CA GLU A 344 17.39 11.57 -4.59
C GLU A 344 17.05 10.09 -4.77
N ALA A 345 16.18 9.58 -3.90
CA ALA A 345 15.58 8.27 -4.07
C ALA A 345 14.06 8.32 -3.92
N THR A 346 13.40 7.52 -4.74
CA THR A 346 11.96 7.23 -4.67
C THR A 346 11.73 5.78 -4.26
N HIS A 347 10.60 5.53 -3.60
CA HIS A 347 10.19 4.16 -3.30
C HIS A 347 8.69 3.96 -3.28
N PHE A 348 8.29 2.72 -3.59
CA PHE A 348 7.02 2.13 -3.17
C PHE A 348 7.30 1.01 -2.17
N SER A 349 6.42 0.86 -1.18
CA SER A 349 6.44 -0.25 -0.24
C SER A 349 5.05 -0.90 -0.17
N LEU A 350 5.00 -2.22 -0.24
CA LEU A 350 3.78 -3.00 -0.35
C LEU A 350 3.69 -3.97 0.82
N ARG A 351 2.46 -4.16 1.33
CA ARG A 351 2.08 -5.25 2.22
C ARG A 351 1.15 -6.17 1.46
N ILE A 352 1.54 -7.42 1.30
CA ILE A 352 0.86 -8.43 0.50
C ILE A 352 0.53 -9.61 1.42
N ALA A 353 -0.77 -9.88 1.62
CA ALA A 353 -1.19 -11.10 2.28
C ALA A 353 -1.16 -12.26 1.29
N ASN A 354 -0.97 -13.48 1.81
CA ASN A 354 -0.87 -14.73 1.05
C ASN A 354 0.20 -14.70 -0.06
N GLY A 355 1.25 -13.92 0.16
CA GLY A 355 2.37 -13.81 -0.77
C GLY A 355 3.50 -14.75 -0.36
N GLY A 356 3.88 -15.64 -1.26
CA GLY A 356 5.07 -16.48 -1.12
C GLY A 356 6.36 -15.75 -1.47
N THR A 357 7.43 -16.51 -1.64
CA THR A 357 8.73 -15.95 -2.03
C THR A 357 8.68 -15.45 -3.49
N PRO A 358 8.91 -14.15 -3.75
CA PRO A 358 8.82 -13.60 -5.09
C PRO A 358 10.02 -13.97 -5.97
N THR A 359 9.82 -13.94 -7.28
CA THR A 359 10.88 -14.02 -8.31
C THR A 359 10.79 -12.81 -9.25
N SER A 360 11.86 -12.51 -9.97
CA SER A 360 11.89 -11.36 -10.88
C SER A 360 12.78 -11.54 -12.10
N SER A 361 12.58 -10.65 -13.07
CA SER A 361 13.57 -10.34 -14.10
C SER A 361 13.57 -8.84 -14.36
N SER A 362 14.76 -8.30 -14.66
CA SER A 362 14.96 -6.89 -14.94
C SER A 362 15.38 -6.63 -16.38
N ALA A 363 15.14 -5.41 -16.83
CA ALA A 363 15.73 -4.86 -18.05
C ALA A 363 16.09 -3.40 -17.84
N ASN A 364 16.97 -2.88 -18.69
CA ASN A 364 17.38 -1.47 -18.65
C ASN A 364 17.54 -0.90 -20.08
N GLY A 365 17.50 0.42 -20.20
CA GLY A 365 17.62 1.07 -21.51
C GLY A 365 17.53 2.59 -21.48
N SER A 366 17.71 3.21 -22.65
CA SER A 366 17.65 4.67 -22.84
C SER A 366 16.72 4.98 -24.00
N SER A 367 15.42 5.00 -23.75
CA SER A 367 14.38 5.07 -24.78
C SER A 367 13.05 5.56 -24.22
N THR A 368 12.11 5.88 -25.12
CA THR A 368 10.68 5.98 -24.74
C THR A 368 10.15 4.62 -24.29
N ASN A 369 9.03 4.65 -23.57
CA ASN A 369 8.19 3.50 -23.24
C ASN A 369 8.97 2.30 -22.67
N PRO A 370 9.49 2.41 -21.43
CA PRO A 370 10.20 1.33 -20.76
C PRO A 370 9.38 0.04 -20.77
N ASN A 371 10.06 -1.07 -21.08
CA ASN A 371 9.44 -2.38 -21.18
C ASN A 371 10.00 -3.32 -20.11
N PRO A 372 9.25 -3.61 -19.04
CA PRO A 372 9.52 -4.76 -18.19
C PRO A 372 9.71 -6.04 -19.03
N PRO A 373 10.72 -6.88 -18.74
CA PRO A 373 10.98 -8.07 -19.54
C PRO A 373 9.95 -9.17 -19.27
N ASN A 374 9.82 -10.10 -20.20
CA ASN A 374 9.13 -11.37 -19.94
C ASN A 374 9.80 -12.11 -18.77
N HIS A 375 9.01 -12.62 -17.83
CA HIS A 375 9.49 -13.42 -16.70
C HIS A 375 8.80 -14.78 -16.65
N ASP A 376 9.56 -15.84 -16.34
CA ASP A 376 9.07 -17.19 -16.06
C ASP A 376 9.33 -17.51 -14.58
N ALA A 377 8.26 -17.59 -13.80
CA ALA A 377 8.26 -17.87 -12.37
C ALA A 377 8.48 -19.35 -12.03
N ILE A 378 8.59 -20.23 -13.05
CA ILE A 378 8.94 -21.66 -12.97
C ILE A 378 7.87 -22.55 -12.29
N SER A 379 7.12 -22.02 -11.32
CA SER A 379 6.11 -22.78 -10.58
C SER A 379 4.69 -22.46 -11.06
N THR A 380 3.82 -23.46 -11.10
CA THR A 380 2.40 -23.26 -11.38
C THR A 380 1.70 -22.81 -10.10
N ALA A 381 1.44 -21.52 -9.99
CA ALA A 381 0.67 -20.90 -8.92
C ALA A 381 -0.26 -19.83 -9.51
N ASP A 382 -1.16 -19.34 -8.69
CA ASP A 382 -1.89 -18.10 -8.95
C ASP A 382 -1.00 -16.93 -8.51
N TYR A 383 -0.82 -15.94 -9.37
CA TYR A 383 0.19 -14.90 -9.18
C TYR A 383 -0.40 -13.50 -9.10
N LEU A 384 0.23 -12.68 -8.25
CA LEU A 384 0.25 -11.24 -8.39
C LEU A 384 1.51 -10.85 -9.16
N TRP A 385 1.32 -10.34 -10.37
CA TRP A 385 2.36 -9.78 -11.22
C TRP A 385 2.50 -8.28 -10.96
N ILE A 386 3.72 -7.80 -10.79
CA ILE A 386 4.04 -6.38 -10.58
C ILE A 386 5.01 -5.94 -11.67
N ALA A 387 4.55 -5.02 -12.52
CA ALA A 387 5.36 -4.35 -13.51
C ALA A 387 5.90 -3.04 -12.92
N ILE A 388 7.19 -2.77 -13.10
CA ILE A 388 7.87 -1.61 -12.52
C ILE A 388 8.66 -0.88 -13.60
N SER A 389 8.67 0.45 -13.54
CA SER A 389 9.62 1.30 -14.26
C SER A 389 10.19 2.33 -13.30
N ALA A 390 11.50 2.27 -13.09
CA ALA A 390 12.29 3.31 -12.47
C ALA A 390 13.03 4.08 -13.56
N ARG A 391 13.01 5.41 -13.52
CA ARG A 391 13.67 6.22 -14.55
C ARG A 391 14.43 7.39 -13.96
N ASP A 392 15.56 7.67 -14.58
CA ASP A 392 16.24 8.95 -14.46
C ASP A 392 15.28 10.07 -14.90
N MET A 393 15.48 11.26 -14.36
CA MET A 393 14.80 12.49 -14.71
C MET A 393 15.84 13.59 -14.91
N SER A 394 16.54 13.49 -16.04
CA SER A 394 17.64 14.36 -16.43
C SER A 394 17.16 15.69 -17.01
N ASN A 395 15.91 15.79 -17.45
CA ASN A 395 15.31 17.02 -17.95
C ASN A 395 13.86 17.20 -17.51
N ALA A 396 13.62 17.71 -16.29
CA ALA A 396 12.29 18.03 -15.79
C ALA A 396 11.62 19.21 -16.53
N THR A 397 11.78 19.38 -17.85
CA THR A 397 11.22 20.49 -18.64
C THR A 397 10.14 20.07 -19.66
N GLY A 398 9.76 18.79 -19.72
CA GLY A 398 8.73 18.26 -20.62
C GLY A 398 7.72 17.32 -19.94
N PRO A 399 6.78 16.71 -20.71
CA PRO A 399 5.85 15.69 -20.24
C PRO A 399 6.59 14.35 -20.00
N ASP A 400 7.71 14.40 -19.28
CA ASP A 400 8.59 13.27 -19.02
C ASP A 400 8.02 12.39 -17.89
N GLN A 401 6.71 12.17 -17.92
CA GLN A 401 5.98 11.37 -16.96
C GLN A 401 5.68 9.99 -17.53
N VAL A 402 5.47 9.03 -16.64
CA VAL A 402 4.79 7.79 -17.00
C VAL A 402 3.29 8.08 -17.01
N THR A 403 2.68 8.12 -18.19
CA THR A 403 1.28 8.52 -18.35
C THR A 403 0.34 7.33 -18.37
N GLU A 404 0.83 6.15 -18.78
CA GLU A 404 0.03 4.92 -18.82
C GLU A 404 0.84 3.72 -18.36
N LYS A 405 0.17 2.84 -17.62
CA LYS A 405 0.62 1.48 -17.29
C LYS A 405 0.54 0.54 -18.51
N PRO A 406 1.17 -0.65 -18.43
CA PRO A 406 0.99 -1.67 -19.46
C PRO A 406 -0.47 -2.12 -19.62
N THR A 407 -0.79 -2.63 -20.81
CA THR A 407 -2.17 -3.01 -21.16
C THR A 407 -2.63 -4.21 -20.32
N GLY A 408 -3.85 -4.13 -19.78
CA GLY A 408 -4.40 -5.19 -18.92
C GLY A 408 -3.91 -5.16 -17.48
N TYR A 409 -2.92 -4.33 -17.16
CA TYR A 409 -2.52 -4.04 -15.78
C TYR A 409 -3.49 -3.05 -15.15
N SER A 410 -3.39 -2.93 -13.83
CA SER A 410 -4.22 -2.09 -12.98
C SER A 410 -3.41 -1.55 -11.81
N ASP A 411 -4.04 -0.94 -10.80
CA ASP A 411 -3.33 -0.43 -9.60
C ASP A 411 -2.17 0.52 -9.96
N PHE A 412 -2.38 1.36 -10.97
CA PHE A 412 -1.35 2.23 -11.51
C PHE A 412 -0.98 3.30 -10.50
N LEU A 413 0.28 3.27 -10.05
CA LEU A 413 0.89 4.30 -9.23
C LEU A 413 2.11 4.86 -9.96
N TYR A 414 2.28 6.17 -9.88
CA TYR A 414 3.42 6.88 -10.44
C TYR A 414 3.92 7.94 -9.45
N LEU A 415 5.14 7.75 -8.96
CA LEU A 415 5.82 8.66 -8.06
C LEU A 415 6.96 9.35 -8.83
N ASN A 416 6.72 10.59 -9.24
CA ASN A 416 7.71 11.45 -9.92
C ASN A 416 8.92 11.79 -9.03
N SER A 417 10.03 12.28 -9.60
CA SER A 417 11.11 12.88 -8.82
C SER A 417 10.67 14.18 -8.12
N GLY A 418 11.23 14.46 -6.95
CA GLY A 418 11.10 15.73 -6.23
C GLY A 418 12.25 16.70 -6.53
N ALA A 419 13.32 16.25 -7.19
CA ALA A 419 14.47 17.05 -7.55
C ALA A 419 14.16 18.04 -8.67
N SER A 420 14.93 19.13 -8.68
CA SER A 420 14.68 20.26 -9.58
C SER A 420 15.51 20.24 -10.86
N ASN A 421 16.68 19.59 -10.95
CA ASN A 421 17.52 19.65 -12.15
C ASN A 421 18.75 18.73 -12.12
N SER A 422 18.61 17.51 -12.67
CA SER A 422 19.73 16.57 -12.96
C SER A 422 20.19 15.67 -11.81
N ALA A 423 19.30 15.40 -10.85
CA ALA A 423 19.56 14.38 -9.84
C ALA A 423 18.25 13.75 -9.32
N GLY A 424 17.37 13.36 -10.25
CA GLY A 424 15.98 13.03 -9.94
C GLY A 424 15.63 11.66 -10.47
N VAL A 425 14.88 10.89 -9.68
CA VAL A 425 14.42 9.56 -10.06
C VAL A 425 12.93 9.42 -9.87
N ASP A 426 12.24 8.84 -10.84
CA ASP A 426 10.84 8.45 -10.73
C ASP A 426 10.63 6.95 -10.70
N VAL A 427 9.51 6.52 -10.14
CA VAL A 427 9.08 5.13 -10.14
C VAL A 427 7.60 5.01 -10.47
N ALA A 428 7.28 4.11 -11.38
CA ALA A 428 5.93 3.67 -11.69
C ALA A 428 5.76 2.20 -11.38
N MET A 429 4.56 1.81 -10.95
CA MET A 429 4.17 0.41 -10.85
C MET A 429 2.74 0.19 -11.29
N ALA A 430 2.46 -1.03 -11.74
CA ALA A 430 1.12 -1.51 -12.00
C ALA A 430 1.06 -3.01 -11.70
N THR A 431 -0.12 -3.53 -11.40
CA THR A 431 -0.29 -4.94 -11.05
C THR A 431 -1.35 -5.66 -11.85
N LYS A 432 -1.20 -6.99 -11.96
CA LYS A 432 -2.13 -7.89 -12.64
C LYS A 432 -2.19 -9.22 -11.90
N HIS A 433 -3.38 -9.78 -11.76
CA HIS A 433 -3.58 -11.12 -11.19
C HIS A 433 -3.81 -12.12 -12.31
N ILE A 434 -3.11 -13.25 -12.28
CA ILE A 434 -3.25 -14.31 -13.29
C ILE A 434 -3.27 -15.68 -12.60
N ALA A 435 -4.29 -16.47 -12.91
CA ALA A 435 -4.45 -17.81 -12.35
C ALA A 435 -3.59 -18.83 -13.10
N ALA A 436 -2.90 -19.70 -12.35
CA ALA A 436 -2.15 -20.87 -12.81
C ALA A 436 -1.23 -20.60 -14.03
N ASP A 437 -0.65 -19.41 -14.10
CA ASP A 437 0.24 -19.00 -15.19
C ASP A 437 1.60 -18.59 -14.64
N GLN A 438 2.64 -19.23 -15.13
CA GLN A 438 4.00 -19.03 -14.67
C GLN A 438 4.78 -18.06 -15.55
N VAL A 439 4.25 -17.64 -16.71
CA VAL A 439 4.95 -16.73 -17.63
C VAL A 439 4.12 -15.49 -17.88
N GLU A 440 4.73 -14.31 -17.73
CA GLU A 440 4.07 -13.05 -18.06
C GLU A 440 5.05 -12.08 -18.73
N ASP A 441 4.56 -11.44 -19.77
CA ASP A 441 5.16 -10.28 -20.42
C ASP A 441 4.25 -9.07 -20.17
N PRO A 442 4.65 -8.13 -19.30
CA PRO A 442 3.81 -6.98 -19.01
C PRO A 442 3.54 -6.10 -20.23
N GLY A 443 4.49 -6.03 -21.16
CA GLY A 443 4.53 -4.98 -22.17
C GLY A 443 4.90 -3.61 -21.59
N VAL A 444 4.73 -2.56 -22.40
CA VAL A 444 5.35 -1.25 -22.12
C VAL A 444 4.53 -0.34 -21.21
N PHE A 445 5.23 0.46 -20.40
CA PHE A 445 4.69 1.72 -19.91
C PHE A 445 4.66 2.77 -21.04
N THR A 446 3.76 3.75 -20.99
CA THR A 446 3.83 4.92 -21.89
C THR A 446 4.58 6.05 -21.20
N ALA A 447 5.73 6.42 -21.75
CA ALA A 447 6.59 7.46 -21.18
C ALA A 447 7.54 8.05 -22.22
N ALA A 448 7.98 9.29 -22.00
CA ALA A 448 9.00 9.95 -22.82
C ALA A 448 10.38 9.25 -22.72
N THR A 449 11.32 9.69 -23.57
CA THR A 449 12.69 9.13 -23.59
C THR A 449 13.44 9.51 -22.32
N GLU A 450 13.85 8.50 -21.57
CA GLU A 450 14.77 8.64 -20.44
C GLU A 450 15.64 7.40 -20.28
N GLN A 451 16.60 7.47 -19.35
CA GLN A 451 17.35 6.33 -18.85
C GLN A 451 16.46 5.59 -17.85
N TRP A 452 16.36 4.27 -17.98
CA TRP A 452 15.44 3.51 -17.15
C TRP A 452 15.96 2.13 -16.78
N VAL A 453 15.36 1.61 -15.71
CA VAL A 453 15.42 0.23 -15.22
C VAL A 453 13.97 -0.24 -15.01
N THR A 454 13.64 -1.45 -15.42
CA THR A 454 12.32 -2.05 -15.28
C THR A 454 12.42 -3.42 -14.64
N PHE A 455 11.34 -3.84 -13.97
CA PHE A 455 11.22 -5.19 -13.42
C PHE A 455 9.86 -5.78 -13.72
N THR A 456 9.85 -7.08 -13.93
CA THR A 456 8.66 -7.93 -13.83
C THR A 456 8.85 -8.82 -12.61
N ILE A 457 7.98 -8.66 -11.61
CA ILE A 457 7.98 -9.47 -10.39
C ILE A 457 6.78 -10.40 -10.41
N ALA A 458 7.02 -11.68 -10.10
CA ALA A 458 5.99 -12.65 -9.79
C ALA A 458 5.95 -12.89 -8.28
N VAL A 459 4.79 -12.65 -7.67
CA VAL A 459 4.51 -13.08 -6.30
C VAL A 459 3.57 -14.29 -6.38
N PRO A 460 4.02 -15.51 -6.02
CA PRO A 460 3.14 -16.66 -5.98
C PRO A 460 2.19 -16.57 -4.80
N TYR A 461 0.98 -17.11 -4.94
CA TYR A 461 0.13 -17.41 -3.79
C TYR A 461 0.84 -18.40 -2.87
N ASP A 462 0.85 -18.07 -1.58
CA ASP A 462 1.26 -18.96 -0.52
C ASP A 462 0.28 -18.83 0.62
N ASP A 463 -0.25 -19.95 1.09
CA ASP A 463 -1.18 -19.95 2.20
C ASP A 463 -0.38 -19.80 3.49
N ASN A 464 -0.32 -18.56 3.99
CA ASN A 464 0.43 -18.22 5.20
C ASN A 464 -0.44 -18.33 6.46
N ASP A 465 -1.69 -18.75 6.35
CA ASP A 465 -2.54 -19.01 7.50
C ASP A 465 -2.12 -20.33 8.17
N ASN A 466 -2.27 -20.39 9.50
CA ASN A 466 -1.93 -21.63 10.22
C ASN A 466 -3.09 -22.63 10.09
N PRO A 467 -2.79 -23.94 9.96
CA PRO A 467 -3.82 -24.96 9.93
C PRO A 467 -4.60 -25.01 11.24
N LEU A 468 -5.93 -25.00 11.10
CA LEU A 468 -6.88 -25.10 12.19
C LEU A 468 -7.55 -26.47 12.18
N VAL A 469 -7.63 -27.10 13.35
CA VAL A 469 -8.40 -28.33 13.50
C VAL A 469 -9.89 -28.01 13.31
N SER A 470 -10.47 -28.51 12.22
CA SER A 470 -11.88 -28.36 11.86
C SER A 470 -12.77 -29.38 12.56
N SER A 471 -12.27 -30.58 12.87
CA SER A 471 -13.03 -31.59 13.62
C SER A 471 -12.17 -32.65 14.34
N PHE A 472 -12.79 -33.37 15.28
CA PHE A 472 -12.21 -34.50 16.02
C PHE A 472 -13.11 -35.73 15.93
N SER A 473 -12.48 -36.91 15.80
CA SER A 473 -13.15 -38.21 15.96
C SER A 473 -12.28 -39.14 16.83
N PRO A 474 -12.76 -39.62 17.99
CA PRO A 474 -14.02 -39.27 18.64
C PRO A 474 -14.14 -37.76 18.90
N THR A 475 -15.38 -37.25 18.93
CA THR A 475 -15.61 -35.83 19.22
C THR A 475 -15.09 -35.47 20.60
N ASP A 476 -14.70 -34.21 20.80
CA ASP A 476 -14.27 -33.75 22.12
C ASP A 476 -15.34 -34.07 23.19
N ASN A 477 -14.89 -34.51 24.37
CA ASN A 477 -15.72 -35.02 25.46
C ASN A 477 -16.57 -36.27 25.13
N ALA A 478 -16.29 -37.01 24.06
CA ALA A 478 -16.96 -38.29 23.82
C ALA A 478 -16.78 -39.25 25.01
N THR A 479 -17.88 -39.85 25.47
CA THR A 479 -17.87 -40.83 26.55
C THR A 479 -17.89 -42.24 26.00
N GLY A 480 -17.29 -43.21 26.72
CA GLY A 480 -17.31 -44.61 26.28
C GLY A 480 -16.42 -44.88 25.06
N VAL A 481 -15.47 -44.00 24.79
CA VAL A 481 -14.43 -44.21 23.79
C VAL A 481 -13.63 -45.47 24.14
N SER A 482 -13.45 -46.36 23.17
CA SER A 482 -12.62 -47.55 23.34
C SER A 482 -11.18 -47.13 23.63
N ALA A 483 -10.49 -47.86 24.52
CA ALA A 483 -9.05 -47.66 24.76
C ALA A 483 -8.18 -47.96 23.52
N THR A 484 -8.76 -48.56 22.48
CA THR A 484 -8.12 -48.86 21.19
C THR A 484 -8.64 -47.99 20.04
N ALA A 485 -9.43 -46.95 20.33
CA ALA A 485 -9.92 -46.04 19.30
C ALA A 485 -8.78 -45.10 18.86
N ASN A 486 -8.70 -44.85 17.55
CA ASN A 486 -7.80 -43.83 17.01
C ASN A 486 -8.40 -42.44 17.23
N LEU A 487 -7.55 -41.46 17.55
CA LEU A 487 -7.91 -40.05 17.47
C LEU A 487 -7.61 -39.56 16.05
N VAL A 488 -8.64 -39.10 15.36
CA VAL A 488 -8.55 -38.49 14.03
C VAL A 488 -8.83 -37.01 14.18
N LEU A 489 -7.90 -36.19 13.69
CA LEU A 489 -8.05 -34.75 13.56
C LEU A 489 -8.24 -34.45 12.08
N THR A 490 -9.21 -33.61 11.76
CA THR A 490 -9.36 -33.04 10.42
C THR A 490 -9.00 -31.58 10.51
N PHE A 491 -8.18 -31.10 9.58
CA PHE A 491 -7.80 -29.70 9.48
C PHE A 491 -8.70 -28.99 8.44
N ASN A 492 -8.68 -27.67 8.41
CA ASN A 492 -9.36 -26.87 7.39
C ASN A 492 -8.59 -26.84 6.06
N GLU A 493 -7.35 -27.33 6.07
CA GLU A 493 -6.45 -27.43 4.92
C GLU A 493 -5.60 -28.71 5.00
N ALA A 494 -4.82 -28.98 3.95
CA ALA A 494 -3.85 -30.07 3.93
C ALA A 494 -2.74 -29.81 4.95
N VAL A 495 -2.28 -30.83 5.68
CA VAL A 495 -1.16 -30.71 6.62
C VAL A 495 -0.21 -31.88 6.47
N ASP A 496 1.08 -31.60 6.61
CA ASP A 496 2.14 -32.60 6.62
C ASP A 496 2.73 -32.79 8.03
N ALA A 497 3.18 -34.02 8.32
CA ALA A 497 3.77 -34.37 9.59
C ALA A 497 5.27 -34.02 9.61
N GLU A 498 5.64 -33.01 10.39
CA GLU A 498 7.02 -32.53 10.52
C GLU A 498 7.68 -33.01 11.83
N ALA A 499 8.98 -33.30 11.80
CA ALA A 499 9.73 -33.76 12.97
C ALA A 499 10.08 -32.59 13.92
N GLY A 500 10.29 -32.87 15.20
CA GLY A 500 10.87 -31.92 16.15
C GLY A 500 9.95 -31.57 17.33
N ALA A 501 10.56 -31.06 18.41
CA ALA A 501 9.90 -30.92 19.72
C ALA A 501 8.68 -29.98 19.75
N ASP A 502 8.57 -29.06 18.79
CA ASP A 502 7.42 -28.15 18.66
C ASP A 502 6.27 -28.77 17.84
N ASN A 503 6.49 -29.94 17.23
CA ASN A 503 5.52 -30.68 16.40
C ASN A 503 4.96 -31.93 17.12
N ASP A 504 5.11 -32.00 18.44
CA ASP A 504 4.72 -33.16 19.23
C ASP A 504 3.23 -33.16 19.64
N ILE A 505 2.58 -34.32 19.52
CA ILE A 505 1.29 -34.63 20.15
C ILE A 505 1.52 -34.99 21.62
N THR A 506 1.05 -34.12 22.53
CA THR A 506 1.20 -34.35 23.97
C THR A 506 -0.07 -34.90 24.60
N ILE A 507 0.02 -36.08 25.20
CA ILE A 507 -1.07 -36.70 25.98
C ILE A 507 -0.91 -36.31 27.45
N LYS A 508 -1.96 -35.77 28.07
CA LYS A 508 -1.94 -35.28 29.45
C LYS A 508 -3.03 -35.89 30.32
N THR A 509 -2.75 -35.95 31.62
CA THR A 509 -3.77 -36.24 32.63
C THR A 509 -4.79 -35.11 32.71
N THR A 510 -6.07 -35.45 32.78
CA THR A 510 -7.16 -34.48 32.93
C THR A 510 -7.06 -33.67 34.23
N VAL A 511 -6.50 -34.26 35.28
CA VAL A 511 -6.33 -33.62 36.58
C VAL A 511 -4.85 -33.39 36.82
N GLY A 512 -4.45 -32.12 36.87
CA GLY A 512 -3.07 -31.70 37.12
C GLY A 512 -2.23 -31.45 35.87
N ASP A 513 -2.80 -31.59 34.66
CA ASP A 513 -2.18 -31.29 33.35
C ASP A 513 -0.78 -31.90 33.18
N THR A 514 -0.52 -33.04 33.85
CA THR A 514 0.77 -33.71 33.78
C THR A 514 0.86 -34.49 32.48
N THR A 515 1.93 -34.26 31.71
CA THR A 515 2.24 -35.04 30.49
C THR A 515 2.47 -36.50 30.84
N ILE A 516 1.73 -37.36 30.16
CA ILE A 516 1.82 -38.82 30.23
C ILE A 516 2.73 -39.32 29.13
N GLU A 517 2.55 -38.79 27.92
CA GLU A 517 3.28 -39.20 26.72
C GLU A 517 3.40 -38.02 25.77
N THR A 518 4.50 -38.04 25.02
CA THR A 518 4.77 -37.12 23.92
C THR A 518 5.04 -37.99 22.70
N ILE A 519 4.32 -37.75 21.61
CA ILE A 519 4.38 -38.50 20.37
C ILE A 519 4.78 -37.52 19.27
N ASP A 520 5.94 -37.71 18.65
CA ASP A 520 6.36 -36.90 17.49
C ASP A 520 5.37 -37.10 16.33
N ALA A 521 5.10 -36.05 15.55
CA ALA A 521 4.15 -36.15 14.44
C ALA A 521 4.56 -37.20 13.37
N GLN A 522 5.85 -37.53 13.25
CA GLN A 522 6.35 -38.60 12.37
C GLN A 522 6.49 -39.96 13.06
N ASP A 523 6.06 -40.11 14.32
CA ASP A 523 6.05 -41.41 15.00
C ASP A 523 5.14 -42.40 14.26
N ALA A 524 5.51 -43.69 14.24
CA ALA A 524 4.74 -44.74 13.57
C ALA A 524 3.30 -44.91 14.10
N LYS A 525 2.97 -44.33 15.26
CA LYS A 525 1.61 -44.26 15.81
C LYS A 525 0.75 -43.19 15.14
N VAL A 526 1.33 -42.25 14.41
CA VAL A 526 0.65 -41.17 13.69
C VAL A 526 0.53 -41.56 12.23
N THR A 527 -0.68 -41.41 11.68
CA THR A 527 -0.94 -41.59 10.25
C THR A 527 -1.82 -40.46 9.76
N GLY A 528 -1.62 -40.05 8.51
CA GLY A 528 -2.34 -38.93 7.90
C GLY A 528 -1.97 -38.76 6.44
N THR A 529 -2.75 -37.94 5.74
CA THR A 529 -2.49 -37.47 4.39
C THR A 529 -2.92 -36.01 4.32
N GLY A 530 -2.03 -35.14 3.87
CA GLY A 530 -2.34 -33.78 3.42
C GLY A 530 -2.74 -33.78 1.96
#